data_AF-A0A7G3ULU1-F1
#
_entry.id   AF-A0A7G3ULU1-F1
#
_cell.length_a   1.000
_cell.length_b   1.000
_cell.length_c   1.000
_cell.angle_alpha   90.00
_cell.angle_beta   90.00
_cell.angle_gamma   90.00
#
_symmetry.space_group_name_H-M   'P 1'
#
loop_
_entity.id
_entity.type
_entity.pdbx_description
1 polymer ?
#
loop_
_entity_poly.entity_id
_entity_poly.type
_entity_poly.pdbx_seq_one_letter_code
_entity_poly.pdbx_strand_id
1 'polypeptide(L)'
;MRVFTRRIEERFGMGLSALRRAVAAAPHASPEAVEAVRWHGLLATAQSALERAEDALVAVLDTSPTPADLVEDHERVMLFASRVNEALGIRDGRATVLRFLLDPDTPGTHGPAAWRGAVAAHRRGNPALPTTTPTVPHAPSALAPVRRGKAR
;
A
#
# COMPACT_ATOMS: atom_id res chain seq x y z
N MET A 1 9.94 -2.72 14.96
CA MET A 1 9.60 -1.35 15.43
C MET A 1 10.80 -0.42 15.67
N ARG A 2 11.89 -0.85 16.33
CA ARG A 2 12.97 0.05 16.78
C ARG A 2 13.64 0.89 15.68
N VAL A 3 13.82 0.34 14.48
CA VAL A 3 14.43 1.08 13.34
C VAL A 3 13.63 2.34 12.99
N PHE A 4 12.31 2.24 12.94
CA PHE A 4 11.45 3.39 12.64
C PHE A 4 11.41 4.39 13.78
N THR A 5 11.36 3.93 15.03
CA THR A 5 11.48 4.80 16.21
C THR A 5 12.76 5.62 16.13
N ARG A 6 13.91 4.97 15.91
CA ARG A 6 15.21 5.65 15.84
C ARG A 6 15.28 6.67 14.70
N ARG A 7 14.79 6.32 13.51
CA ARG A 7 14.76 7.26 12.37
C ARG A 7 13.87 8.49 12.62
N ILE A 8 12.75 8.33 13.34
CA ILE A 8 11.92 9.46 13.76
C ILE A 8 12.72 10.36 14.72
N GLU A 9 13.37 9.76 15.71
CA GLU A 9 14.15 10.50 16.69
C GLU A 9 15.32 11.25 16.06
N GLU A 10 16.02 10.62 15.12
CA GLU A 10 17.09 11.24 14.31
C GLU A 10 16.54 12.40 13.47
N ARG A 11 15.38 12.24 12.81
CA ARG A 11 14.78 13.29 11.96
C ARG A 11 14.34 14.53 12.76
N PHE A 12 13.74 14.33 13.92
CA PHE A 12 13.16 15.43 14.71
C PHE A 12 14.06 15.89 15.86
N GLY A 13 15.23 15.27 16.05
CA GLY A 13 16.20 15.63 17.09
C GLY A 13 15.69 15.45 18.52
N MET A 14 14.64 14.66 18.72
CA MET A 14 14.01 14.47 20.04
C MET A 14 13.46 13.06 20.19
N GLY A 15 13.48 12.53 21.42
CA GLY A 15 12.95 11.21 21.72
C GLY A 15 11.46 11.09 21.38
N LEU A 16 11.01 9.92 20.93
CA LEU A 16 9.65 9.72 20.40
C LEU A 16 8.55 10.12 21.40
N SER A 17 8.76 9.85 22.69
CA SER A 17 7.83 10.25 23.75
C SER A 17 7.75 11.77 23.91
N ALA A 18 8.88 12.49 23.75
CA ALA A 18 8.90 13.94 23.78
C ALA A 18 8.24 14.53 22.53
N LEU A 19 8.51 13.94 21.35
CA LEU A 19 7.85 14.32 20.10
C LEU A 19 6.33 14.19 20.17
N ARG A 20 5.83 13.07 20.72
CA ARG A 20 4.40 12.84 20.94
C ARG A 20 3.75 13.93 21.80
N ARG A 21 4.43 14.36 22.88
CA ARG A 21 3.95 15.44 23.74
C ARG A 21 3.98 16.79 23.02
N ALA A 22 5.04 17.10 22.29
CA ALA A 22 5.17 18.34 21.53
C ALA A 22 4.09 18.46 20.45
N VAL A 23 3.85 17.38 19.71
CA VAL A 23 2.77 17.29 18.70
C VAL A 23 1.39 17.46 19.34
N ALA A 24 1.14 16.88 20.52
CA ALA A 24 -0.13 17.03 21.22
C ALA A 24 -0.34 18.46 21.73
N ALA A 25 0.72 19.14 22.20
CA ALA A 25 0.65 20.50 22.70
C ALA A 25 0.51 21.54 21.60
N ALA A 26 1.17 21.34 20.45
CA ALA A 26 1.21 22.29 19.34
C ALA A 26 1.14 21.58 17.98
N PRO A 27 -0.03 20.99 17.62
CA PRO A 27 -0.17 20.19 16.39
C PRO A 27 0.07 21.01 15.11
N HIS A 28 -0.09 22.32 15.16
CA HIS A 28 0.12 23.21 14.00
C HIS A 28 1.59 23.60 13.79
N ALA A 29 2.47 23.34 14.77
CA ALA A 29 3.88 23.74 14.68
C ALA A 29 4.67 22.90 13.67
N SER A 30 4.29 21.63 13.45
CA SER A 30 4.91 20.76 12.46
C SER A 30 3.91 19.70 11.98
N PRO A 31 3.28 19.91 10.80
CA PRO A 31 2.40 18.91 10.19
C PRO A 31 3.11 17.57 9.92
N GLU A 32 4.39 17.61 9.56
CA GLU A 32 5.21 16.41 9.31
C GLU A 32 5.42 15.59 10.58
N ALA A 33 5.67 16.25 11.72
CA ALA A 33 5.81 15.57 13.00
C ALA A 33 4.50 14.89 13.42
N VAL A 34 3.36 15.57 13.21
CA VAL A 34 2.02 15.00 13.47
C VAL A 34 1.84 13.72 12.66
N GLU A 35 2.15 13.78 11.37
CA GLU A 35 1.96 12.65 10.47
C GLU A 35 2.89 11.49 10.80
N ALA A 36 4.18 11.75 11.03
CA ALA A 36 5.15 10.73 11.43
C ALA A 36 4.75 10.02 12.73
N VAL A 37 4.32 10.77 13.75
CA VAL A 37 3.84 10.21 15.02
C VAL A 37 2.58 9.35 14.81
N ARG A 38 1.63 9.82 14.00
CA ARG A 38 0.41 9.08 13.69
C ARG A 38 0.72 7.76 12.98
N TRP A 39 1.53 7.79 11.93
CA TRP A 39 1.88 6.58 11.18
C TRP A 39 2.75 5.61 11.98
N HIS A 40 3.61 6.11 12.85
CA HIS A 40 4.32 5.27 13.82
C HIS A 40 3.35 4.53 14.75
N GLY A 41 2.34 5.22 15.27
CA GLY A 41 1.28 4.59 16.08
C GLY A 41 0.51 3.52 15.30
N LEU A 42 0.11 3.80 14.06
CA LEU A 42 -0.57 2.83 13.20
C LEU A 42 0.30 1.61 12.90
N LEU A 43 1.60 1.81 12.66
CA LEU A 43 2.54 0.71 12.46
C LEU A 43 2.71 -0.14 13.71
N ALA A 44 2.77 0.48 14.91
CA ALA A 44 2.82 -0.25 16.17
C ALA A 44 1.58 -1.13 16.36
N THR A 45 0.38 -0.59 16.12
CA THR A 45 -0.87 -1.37 16.18
C THR A 45 -0.89 -2.51 15.16
N ALA A 46 -0.44 -2.26 13.93
CA ALA A 46 -0.37 -3.30 12.89
C ALA A 46 0.62 -4.40 13.24
N GLN A 47 1.78 -4.05 13.81
CA GLN A 47 2.77 -5.01 14.30
C GLN A 47 2.18 -5.92 15.39
N SER A 48 1.48 -5.36 16.39
CA SER A 48 0.84 -6.17 17.42
C SER A 48 -0.34 -7.00 16.90
N ALA A 49 -1.01 -6.55 15.83
CA ALA A 49 -2.05 -7.35 15.18
C ALA A 49 -1.47 -8.53 14.40
N LEU A 50 -0.34 -8.35 13.74
CA LEU A 50 0.41 -9.41 13.07
C LEU A 50 0.87 -10.47 14.08
N GLU A 51 1.50 -10.04 15.19
CA GLU A 51 1.94 -10.94 16.26
C GLU A 51 0.78 -11.81 16.78
N ARG A 52 -0.39 -11.20 17.06
CA ARG A 52 -1.57 -11.97 17.48
C ARG A 52 -2.10 -12.93 16.42
N ALA A 53 -2.01 -12.57 15.14
CA ALA A 53 -2.43 -13.45 14.05
C ALA A 53 -1.48 -14.65 13.91
N GLU A 54 -0.18 -14.42 14.06
CA GLU A 54 0.85 -15.46 14.06
C GLU A 54 0.67 -16.41 15.25
N ASP A 55 0.49 -15.87 16.47
CA ASP A 55 0.21 -16.66 17.67
C ASP A 55 -1.04 -17.53 17.49
N ALA A 56 -2.10 -16.99 16.87
CA ALA A 56 -3.32 -17.73 16.61
C ALA A 56 -3.15 -18.83 15.56
N LEU A 57 -2.32 -18.61 14.53
CA LEU A 57 -1.98 -19.65 13.57
C LEU A 57 -1.17 -20.77 14.23
N VAL A 58 -0.16 -20.43 15.04
CA VAL A 58 0.62 -21.40 15.80
C VAL A 58 -0.28 -22.22 16.72
N ALA A 59 -1.20 -21.57 17.44
CA ALA A 59 -2.14 -22.27 18.31
C ALA A 59 -3.03 -23.28 17.57
N VAL A 60 -3.40 -23.03 16.30
CA VAL A 60 -4.13 -24.00 15.48
C VAL A 60 -3.22 -25.13 15.01
N LEU A 61 -1.99 -24.83 14.60
CA LEU A 61 -1.03 -25.85 14.19
C LEU A 61 -0.65 -26.79 15.35
N ASP A 62 -0.54 -26.26 16.56
CA ASP A 62 -0.26 -27.03 17.78
C ASP A 62 -1.41 -28.00 18.13
N THR A 63 -2.65 -27.70 17.70
CA THR A 63 -3.80 -28.60 17.88
C THR A 63 -3.87 -29.71 16.84
N SER A 64 -3.09 -29.64 15.76
CA SER A 64 -3.10 -30.59 14.65
C SER A 64 -1.68 -31.17 14.43
N PRO A 65 -1.14 -31.96 15.38
CA PRO A 65 0.27 -32.35 15.39
C PRO A 65 0.62 -33.42 14.35
N THR A 66 -0.37 -34.14 13.80
CA THR A 66 -0.14 -35.17 12.78
C THR A 66 -0.56 -34.71 11.38
N PRO A 67 0.02 -35.30 10.32
CA PRO A 67 -0.42 -35.02 8.95
C PRO A 67 -1.90 -35.33 8.68
N ALA A 68 -2.50 -36.28 9.40
CA ALA A 68 -3.92 -36.59 9.27
C ALA A 68 -4.79 -35.47 9.84
N ASP A 69 -4.44 -34.97 11.03
CA ASP A 69 -5.14 -33.85 11.68
C ASP A 69 -5.06 -32.58 10.83
N LEU A 70 -3.91 -32.33 10.19
CA LEU A 70 -3.74 -31.18 9.29
C LEU A 70 -4.61 -31.24 8.03
N VAL A 71 -4.92 -32.45 7.54
CA VAL A 71 -5.85 -32.64 6.42
C VAL A 71 -7.28 -32.33 6.86
N GLU A 72 -7.66 -32.76 8.06
CA GLU A 72 -8.99 -32.49 8.63
C GLU A 72 -9.18 -31.00 8.97
N ASP A 73 -8.17 -30.37 9.57
CA ASP A 73 -8.17 -28.96 9.96
C ASP A 73 -7.73 -28.01 8.83
N HIS A 74 -7.57 -28.50 7.59
CA HIS A 74 -6.99 -27.73 6.49
C HIS A 74 -7.67 -26.37 6.28
N GLU A 75 -9.01 -26.34 6.23
CA GLU A 75 -9.76 -25.08 6.05
C GLU A 75 -9.51 -24.08 7.19
N ARG A 76 -9.40 -24.59 8.43
CA ARG A 76 -9.11 -23.77 9.60
C ARG A 76 -7.70 -23.23 9.56
N VAL A 77 -6.70 -24.05 9.25
CA VAL A 77 -5.30 -23.63 9.07
C VAL A 77 -5.21 -22.56 7.98
N MET A 78 -5.85 -22.79 6.83
CA MET A 78 -5.86 -21.83 5.72
C MET A 78 -6.53 -20.50 6.07
N LEU A 79 -7.60 -20.52 6.87
CA LEU A 79 -8.24 -19.30 7.38
C LEU A 79 -7.27 -18.45 8.22
N PHE A 80 -6.53 -19.06 9.15
CA PHE A 80 -5.56 -18.33 9.98
C PHE A 80 -4.33 -17.88 9.19
N ALA A 81 -3.85 -18.70 8.26
CA ALA A 81 -2.76 -18.31 7.37
C ALA A 81 -3.14 -17.09 6.51
N SER A 82 -4.37 -17.06 5.99
CA SER A 82 -4.90 -15.90 5.25
C SER A 82 -4.92 -14.64 6.12
N ARG A 83 -5.35 -14.74 7.39
CA ARG A 83 -5.34 -13.62 8.34
C ARG A 83 -3.94 -13.09 8.64
N VAL A 84 -2.94 -13.97 8.77
CA VAL A 84 -1.54 -13.55 8.92
C VAL A 84 -1.09 -12.75 7.70
N ASN A 85 -1.40 -13.23 6.49
CA ASN A 85 -1.04 -12.54 5.25
C ASN A 85 -1.71 -11.15 5.15
N GLU A 86 -2.98 -11.03 5.53
CA GLU A 86 -3.67 -9.73 5.60
C GLU A 86 -3.00 -8.78 6.60
N ALA A 87 -2.68 -9.26 7.80
CA ALA A 87 -2.03 -8.46 8.84
C ALA A 87 -0.63 -7.99 8.41
N LEU A 88 0.12 -8.87 7.73
CA LEU A 88 1.43 -8.56 7.14
C LEU A 88 1.31 -7.44 6.09
N GLY A 89 0.35 -7.56 5.17
CA GLY A 89 0.09 -6.55 4.15
C GLY A 89 -0.23 -5.18 4.74
N ILE A 90 -1.05 -5.13 5.80
CA ILE A 90 -1.34 -3.89 6.53
C ILE A 90 -0.06 -3.31 7.14
N ARG A 91 0.71 -4.12 7.86
CA ARG A 91 1.96 -3.72 8.53
C ARG A 91 2.97 -3.17 7.52
N ASP A 92 3.14 -3.83 6.39
CA ASP A 92 4.07 -3.41 5.34
C ASP A 92 3.61 -2.14 4.61
N GLY A 93 2.30 -1.98 4.41
CA GLY A 93 1.73 -0.72 3.94
C GLY A 93 2.04 0.44 4.89
N ARG A 94 1.85 0.26 6.21
CA ARG A 94 2.19 1.30 7.21
C ARG A 94 3.70 1.58 7.25
N ALA A 95 4.53 0.55 7.16
CA ALA A 95 5.98 0.67 7.15
C ALA A 95 6.47 1.43 5.91
N THR A 96 5.87 1.19 4.75
CA THR A 96 6.20 1.88 3.49
C THR A 96 5.90 3.36 3.57
N VAL A 97 4.72 3.75 4.08
CA VAL A 97 4.39 5.17 4.26
C VAL A 97 5.35 5.83 5.24
N LEU A 98 5.71 5.15 6.34
CA LEU A 98 6.65 5.70 7.30
C LEU A 98 8.08 5.80 6.75
N ARG A 99 8.50 4.91 5.82
CA ARG A 99 9.78 5.07 5.09
C ARG A 99 9.75 6.34 4.25
N PHE A 100 8.69 6.54 3.47
CA PHE A 100 8.52 7.73 2.63
C PHE A 100 8.54 9.02 3.47
N LEU A 101 7.79 9.04 4.58
CA LEU A 101 7.74 10.18 5.50
C LEU A 101 9.08 10.54 6.14
N LEU A 102 10.01 9.59 6.24
CA LEU A 102 11.29 9.77 6.92
C LEU A 102 12.45 9.93 5.94
N ASP A 103 12.21 9.73 4.65
CA ASP A 103 13.22 9.84 3.60
C ASP A 103 13.56 11.31 3.33
N PRO A 104 14.82 11.73 3.53
CA PRO A 104 15.25 13.11 3.29
C PRO A 104 15.29 13.48 1.80
N ASP A 105 15.32 12.52 0.89
CA ASP A 105 15.52 12.76 -0.55
C ASP A 105 14.21 12.67 -1.34
N THR A 106 13.06 12.51 -0.67
CA THR A 106 11.76 12.39 -1.35
C THR A 106 11.31 13.74 -1.97
N PRO A 107 11.16 13.81 -3.31
CA PRO A 107 10.71 15.02 -3.97
C PRO A 107 9.26 15.30 -3.61
N GLY A 108 9.00 16.55 -3.18
CA GLY A 108 7.67 16.97 -2.76
C GLY A 108 7.32 16.66 -1.31
N THR A 109 8.27 16.29 -0.45
CA THR A 109 8.08 16.23 1.02
C THR A 109 8.54 17.53 1.70
N HIS A 110 9.34 18.34 1.00
CA HIS A 110 9.90 19.60 1.51
C HIS A 110 9.10 20.80 1.02
N GLY A 111 8.06 21.18 1.77
CA GLY A 111 7.37 22.47 1.62
C GLY A 111 5.86 22.44 1.88
N PRO A 112 5.23 23.58 2.23
CA PRO A 112 3.82 23.68 2.64
C PRO A 112 2.77 23.27 1.57
N ALA A 113 3.19 22.86 0.36
CA ALA A 113 2.34 22.38 -0.72
C ALA A 113 2.50 20.87 -1.03
N ALA A 114 3.53 20.22 -0.46
CA ALA A 114 3.87 18.80 -0.56
C ALA A 114 2.67 17.84 -0.48
N TRP A 115 1.87 18.01 0.57
CA TRP A 115 0.82 17.08 0.96
C TRP A 115 -0.53 17.33 0.27
N ARG A 116 -0.71 18.50 -0.37
CA ARG A 116 -1.91 18.75 -1.17
C ARG A 116 -1.93 17.93 -2.46
N GLY A 117 -0.77 17.48 -2.93
CA GLY A 117 -0.63 16.67 -4.15
C GLY A 117 -1.06 15.21 -3.97
N ALA A 118 -0.65 14.53 -2.90
CA ALA A 118 -0.88 13.08 -2.75
C ALA A 118 -2.36 12.74 -2.43
N VAL A 119 -3.03 13.54 -1.59
CA VAL A 119 -4.45 13.34 -1.28
C VAL A 119 -5.35 13.82 -2.43
N ALA A 120 -4.94 14.85 -3.17
CA ALA A 120 -5.66 15.28 -4.37
C ALA A 120 -5.41 14.37 -5.58
N ALA A 121 -4.23 13.76 -5.73
CA ALA A 121 -3.95 12.78 -6.79
C ALA A 121 -4.74 11.49 -6.61
N HIS A 122 -5.09 11.12 -5.36
CA HIS A 122 -5.97 10.00 -5.10
C HIS A 122 -7.48 10.34 -5.19
N ARG A 123 -7.84 11.64 -5.25
CA ARG A 123 -9.25 12.11 -5.37
C ARG A 123 -9.59 12.82 -6.68
N ARG A 124 -8.61 13.24 -7.49
CA ARG A 124 -8.81 13.80 -8.82
C ARG A 124 -8.49 12.73 -9.84
N GLY A 125 -9.58 12.15 -10.36
CA GLY A 125 -9.70 11.40 -11.60
C GLY A 125 -8.43 10.82 -12.20
N ASN A 126 -8.37 9.49 -12.26
CA ASN A 126 -7.79 8.84 -13.43
C ASN A 126 -8.26 9.62 -14.67
N PRO A 127 -7.36 10.12 -15.54
CA PRO A 127 -7.76 10.33 -16.91
C PRO A 127 -8.27 8.96 -17.35
N ALA A 128 -9.56 8.86 -17.69
CA ALA A 128 -10.05 7.68 -18.36
C ALA A 128 -9.15 7.48 -19.58
N LEU A 129 -8.29 6.47 -19.54
CA LEU A 129 -7.54 6.05 -20.71
C LEU A 129 -8.62 5.72 -21.75
N PRO A 130 -8.67 6.40 -22.90
CA PRO A 130 -9.61 6.03 -23.94
C PRO A 130 -9.22 4.63 -24.38
N THR A 131 -10.02 3.63 -23.99
CA THR A 131 -10.00 2.31 -24.61
C THR A 131 -10.44 2.50 -26.06
N THR A 132 -9.49 2.67 -26.95
CA THR A 132 -9.74 2.51 -28.38
C THR A 132 -10.08 1.04 -28.62
N THR A 133 -11.23 0.79 -29.24
CA THR A 133 -11.59 -0.54 -29.71
C THR A 133 -10.53 -1.01 -30.71
N PRO A 134 -10.01 -2.24 -30.59
CA PRO A 134 -9.02 -2.74 -31.55
C PRO A 134 -9.64 -2.83 -32.94
N THR A 135 -9.14 -2.02 -33.88
CA THR A 135 -9.45 -2.14 -35.31
C THR A 135 -8.78 -3.40 -35.83
N VAL A 136 -9.59 -4.43 -36.09
CA VAL A 136 -9.14 -5.63 -36.79
C VAL A 136 -8.85 -5.24 -38.25
N PRO A 137 -7.67 -5.56 -38.82
CA PRO A 137 -7.38 -5.28 -40.23
C PRO A 137 -8.39 -5.99 -41.13
N HIS A 138 -9.20 -5.23 -41.85
CA HIS A 138 -10.05 -5.75 -42.91
C HIS A 138 -9.13 -6.16 -44.07
N ALA A 139 -9.06 -7.46 -44.36
CA ALA A 139 -8.29 -7.97 -45.49
C ALA A 139 -8.79 -7.33 -46.79
N PRO A 140 -7.91 -6.78 -47.64
CA PRO A 140 -8.32 -6.21 -48.91
C PRO A 140 -8.73 -7.34 -49.87
N SER A 141 -10.02 -7.42 -50.16
CA SER A 141 -10.54 -8.21 -51.28
C SER A 141 -10.11 -7.53 -52.58
N ALA A 142 -8.93 -7.92 -53.08
CA ALA A 142 -8.43 -7.50 -54.37
C ALA A 142 -9.22 -8.20 -55.48
N LEU A 143 -10.09 -7.48 -56.19
CA LEU A 143 -10.41 -7.76 -57.60
C LEU A 143 -10.63 -6.44 -58.36
N ALA A 144 -9.89 -6.33 -59.46
CA ALA A 144 -9.55 -5.14 -60.22
C ALA A 144 -10.72 -4.52 -61.04
N PRO A 145 -10.61 -3.24 -61.45
CA PRO A 145 -11.54 -2.65 -62.41
C PRO A 145 -11.22 -3.12 -63.85
N VAL A 146 -12.16 -3.87 -64.45
CA VAL A 146 -12.18 -4.09 -65.90
C VAL A 146 -12.80 -2.87 -66.59
N ARG A 147 -11.98 -2.19 -67.39
CA ARG A 147 -12.35 -1.14 -68.34
C ARG A 147 -12.85 -1.77 -69.65
N ARG A 148 -14.05 -1.37 -70.11
CA ARG A 148 -14.55 -1.32 -71.52
C ARG A 148 -15.92 -0.63 -71.41
N GLY A 149 -16.30 0.45 -72.08
CA GLY A 149 -16.07 0.94 -73.45
C GLY A 149 -17.46 1.32 -73.99
N LYS A 150 -17.70 2.61 -74.28
CA LYS A 150 -18.96 3.15 -74.85
C LYS A 150 -19.27 2.54 -76.23
N ALA A 151 -20.54 2.26 -76.53
CA ALA A 151 -21.22 2.74 -77.74
C ALA A 151 -22.73 2.41 -77.71
N ARG A 152 -23.42 3.20 -78.52
CA ARG A 152 -24.85 3.36 -78.80
C ARG A 152 -25.53 2.14 -79.40
#